data_AF-A0A951IEB9-F1
#
_entry.id   AF-A0A951IEB9-F1
#
_cell.length_a   1.000
_cell.length_b   1.000
_cell.length_c   1.000
_cell.angle_alpha   90.00
_cell.angle_beta   90.00
_cell.angle_gamma   90.00
#
_symmetry.space_group_name_H-M   'P 1'
#
loop_
_entity.id
_entity.type
_entity.pdbx_description
1 polymer ?
#
loop_
_entity_poly.entity_id
_entity_poly.type
_entity_poly.pdbx_seq_one_letter_code
_entity_poly.pdbx_strand_id
1 'polypeptide(L)'
;IAPIAAGALLGNIDDEIREFFGSREPLIVPFMGFTLGQTINLGDVVQGGVAGIGLGLFVLVVTGFVCIVADKLLGGRGIAGAAASSTAGNSTAVPKAVALADPTYAAIAPIATVQVTASFVVTALLTPMLTAWMYRRVHGKAAASGTVGEELAAPPPAAETA
;
A
#
# COMPACT_ATOMS: atom_id res chain seq x y z
N ILE A 1 8.64 8.70 -10.17
CA ILE A 1 9.98 8.92 -9.57
C ILE A 1 10.25 10.42 -9.31
N ALA A 2 10.12 11.30 -10.31
CA ALA A 2 10.44 12.72 -10.17
C ALA A 2 9.78 13.44 -8.96
N PRO A 3 8.49 13.23 -8.64
CA PRO A 3 7.87 13.88 -7.48
C PRO A 3 8.45 13.42 -6.13
N ILE A 4 8.77 12.12 -6.02
CA ILE A 4 9.36 11.54 -4.80
C ILE A 4 10.76 12.10 -4.59
N ALA A 5 11.58 12.14 -5.65
CA ALA A 5 12.94 12.67 -5.58
C ALA A 5 12.96 14.17 -5.24
N ALA A 6 12.07 14.96 -5.85
CA ALA A 6 11.93 16.37 -5.53
C ALA A 6 11.50 16.60 -4.08
N GLY A 7 10.51 15.83 -3.59
CA GLY A 7 10.06 15.91 -2.20
C GLY A 7 11.16 15.55 -1.20
N ALA A 8 11.92 14.48 -1.46
CA ALA A 8 13.05 14.08 -0.61
C ALA A 8 14.16 15.13 -0.58
N LEU A 9 14.47 15.74 -1.73
CA LEU A 9 15.49 16.80 -1.82
C LEU A 9 15.05 18.06 -1.08
N LEU A 10 13.82 18.55 -1.36
CA LEU A 10 13.28 19.76 -0.74
C LEU A 10 13.13 19.61 0.78
N GLY A 11 12.62 18.47 1.24
CA GLY A 11 12.46 18.20 2.68
C GLY A 11 13.78 18.05 3.44
N ASN A 12 14.91 17.85 2.76
CA ASN A 12 16.24 17.82 3.38
C ASN A 12 16.96 19.17 3.33
N ILE A 13 16.49 20.13 2.51
CA ILE A 13 17.07 21.47 2.38
C ILE A 13 16.34 22.47 3.30
N ASP A 14 15.06 22.23 3.58
CA ASP A 14 14.22 23.18 4.30
C ASP A 14 13.27 22.44 5.28
N ASP A 15 13.49 22.68 6.57
CA ASP A 15 12.69 22.09 7.65
C ASP A 15 11.26 22.64 7.70
N GLU A 16 11.03 23.90 7.31
CA GLU A 16 9.70 24.51 7.28
C GLU A 16 8.85 23.85 6.18
N ILE A 17 9.47 23.57 5.02
CA ILE A 17 8.85 22.79 3.95
C ILE A 17 8.52 21.37 4.45
N ARG A 18 9.44 20.71 5.14
CA ARG A 18 9.22 19.36 5.68
C ARG A 18 8.05 19.32 6.66
N GLU A 19 7.98 20.28 7.58
CA GLU A 19 6.92 20.38 8.57
C GLU A 19 5.57 20.72 7.93
N PHE A 20 5.57 21.67 6.99
CA PHE A 20 4.39 22.07 6.22
C PHE A 20 3.74 20.91 5.47
N PHE A 21 4.53 20.07 4.81
CA PHE A 21 4.02 18.89 4.10
C PHE A 21 3.68 17.74 5.03
N GLY A 22 4.47 17.52 6.10
CA GLY A 22 4.23 16.45 7.09
C GLY A 22 2.92 16.64 7.85
N SER A 23 2.59 17.87 8.25
CA SER A 23 1.34 18.20 8.96
C SER A 23 0.08 17.89 8.14
N ARG A 24 0.19 17.79 6.80
CA ARG A 24 -0.93 17.61 5.88
C ARG A 24 -1.12 16.17 5.42
N GLU A 25 -0.15 15.30 5.64
CA GLU A 25 -0.20 13.89 5.25
C GLU A 25 -1.49 13.18 5.73
N PRO A 26 -1.94 13.32 6.99
CA PRO A 26 -3.13 12.62 7.48
C PRO A 26 -4.40 13.00 6.73
N LEU A 27 -4.48 14.22 6.20
CA LEU A 27 -5.61 14.67 5.39
C LEU A 27 -5.51 14.14 3.96
N ILE A 28 -4.32 14.01 3.39
CA ILE A 28 -4.09 13.55 2.01
C ILE A 28 -4.32 12.04 1.88
N VAL A 29 -3.97 11.23 2.89
CA VAL A 29 -4.08 9.76 2.84
C VAL A 29 -5.50 9.27 2.51
N PRO A 30 -6.58 9.76 3.14
CA PRO A 30 -7.96 9.40 2.78
C PRO A 30 -8.33 9.76 1.33
N PHE A 31 -7.93 10.94 0.84
CA PHE A 31 -8.19 11.33 -0.55
C PHE A 31 -7.42 10.45 -1.54
N MET A 32 -6.17 10.11 -1.24
CA MET A 32 -5.39 9.15 -2.03
C MET A 32 -6.04 7.76 -2.03
N GLY A 33 -6.58 7.32 -0.90
CA GLY A 33 -7.38 6.09 -0.83
C GLY A 33 -8.62 6.14 -1.73
N PHE A 34 -9.36 7.25 -1.69
CA PHE A 34 -10.56 7.44 -2.52
C PHE A 34 -10.24 7.53 -4.03
N THR A 35 -9.15 8.21 -4.41
CA THR A 35 -8.71 8.30 -5.82
C THR A 35 -8.20 6.96 -6.36
N LEU A 36 -7.57 6.15 -5.51
CA LEU A 36 -7.26 4.77 -5.86
C LEU A 36 -8.54 3.94 -5.99
N GLY A 37 -9.51 4.13 -5.09
CA GLY A 37 -10.81 3.46 -5.11
C GLY A 37 -11.62 3.71 -6.38
N GLN A 38 -11.76 4.97 -6.81
CA GLN A 38 -12.52 5.32 -8.02
C GLN A 38 -11.89 4.77 -9.32
N THR A 39 -10.60 4.44 -9.30
CA THR A 39 -9.89 3.90 -10.46
C THR A 39 -10.16 2.40 -10.64
N ILE A 40 -10.65 1.71 -9.61
CA ILE A 40 -10.91 0.26 -9.66
C ILE A 40 -12.19 -0.03 -10.45
N ASN A 41 -12.09 -0.87 -11.48
CA ASN A 41 -13.24 -1.40 -12.18
C ASN A 41 -13.65 -2.77 -11.60
N LEU A 42 -14.83 -2.86 -10.98
CA LEU A 42 -15.32 -4.11 -10.39
C LEU A 42 -15.61 -5.18 -11.46
N GLY A 43 -15.90 -4.79 -12.70
CA GLY A 43 -16.05 -5.71 -13.83
C GLY A 43 -14.75 -6.47 -14.10
N ASP A 44 -13.62 -5.77 -14.06
CA ASP A 44 -12.29 -6.39 -14.23
C ASP A 44 -11.96 -7.33 -13.06
N VAL A 45 -12.41 -7.02 -11.84
CA VAL A 45 -12.21 -7.92 -10.68
C VAL A 45 -12.98 -9.23 -10.87
N VAL A 46 -14.22 -9.15 -11.33
CA VAL A 46 -15.06 -10.32 -11.61
C VAL A 46 -14.49 -11.12 -12.78
N GLN A 47 -14.03 -10.46 -13.84
CA GLN A 47 -13.44 -11.10 -15.01
C GLN A 47 -12.07 -11.73 -14.74
N GLY A 48 -11.27 -11.11 -13.86
CA GLY A 48 -9.99 -11.64 -13.40
C GLY A 48 -10.17 -12.92 -12.58
N GLY A 49 -11.33 -13.06 -11.93
CA GLY A 49 -11.81 -14.29 -11.34
C GLY A 49 -10.81 -14.97 -10.38
N VAL A 50 -10.82 -16.30 -10.39
CA VAL A 50 -9.99 -17.13 -9.51
C VAL A 50 -8.48 -16.91 -9.77
N ALA A 51 -8.10 -16.66 -11.02
CA ALA A 51 -6.70 -16.42 -11.38
C ALA A 51 -6.15 -15.13 -10.76
N GLY A 52 -6.93 -14.05 -10.78
CA GLY A 52 -6.58 -12.78 -10.13
C GLY A 52 -6.49 -12.91 -8.61
N ILE A 53 -7.40 -13.66 -7.98
CA ILE A 53 -7.36 -13.94 -6.54
C ILE A 53 -6.13 -14.78 -6.19
N GLY A 54 -5.88 -15.85 -6.94
CA GLY A 54 -4.69 -16.69 -6.75
C GLY A 54 -3.40 -15.89 -6.89
N LEU A 55 -3.33 -14.99 -7.88
CA LEU A 55 -2.20 -14.09 -8.08
C LEU A 55 -2.05 -13.10 -6.91
N GLY A 56 -3.15 -12.50 -6.44
CA GLY A 56 -3.15 -11.64 -5.25
C GLY A 56 -2.63 -12.33 -3.99
N LEU A 57 -3.10 -13.54 -3.72
CA LEU A 57 -2.64 -14.35 -2.59
C LEU A 57 -1.17 -14.73 -2.74
N PHE A 58 -0.75 -15.13 -3.95
CA PHE A 58 0.64 -15.47 -4.23
C PHE A 58 1.57 -14.27 -3.99
N VAL A 59 1.21 -13.10 -4.50
CA VAL A 59 1.97 -11.87 -4.28
C VAL A 59 2.00 -11.51 -2.80
N LEU A 60 0.87 -11.58 -2.09
CA LEU A 60 0.83 -11.29 -0.66
C LEU A 60 1.77 -12.21 0.14
N VAL A 61 1.81 -13.50 -0.19
CA VAL A 61 2.69 -14.46 0.50
C VAL A 61 4.15 -14.20 0.17
N VAL A 62 4.50 -14.10 -1.13
CA VAL A 62 5.89 -13.96 -1.56
C VAL A 62 6.44 -12.59 -1.21
N THR A 63 5.78 -11.53 -1.68
CA THR A 63 6.20 -10.14 -1.41
C THR A 63 6.08 -9.83 0.07
N GLY A 64 4.98 -10.23 0.73
CA GLY A 64 4.83 -10.02 2.17
C GLY A 64 5.92 -10.70 2.97
N PHE A 65 6.26 -11.96 2.67
CA PHE A 65 7.38 -12.63 3.32
C PHE A 65 8.69 -11.88 3.12
N VAL A 66 9.02 -11.52 1.87
CA VAL A 66 10.25 -10.78 1.55
C VAL A 66 10.30 -9.43 2.27
N CYS A 67 9.22 -8.65 2.24
CA CYS A 67 9.14 -7.34 2.91
C CYS A 67 9.23 -7.46 4.43
N ILE A 68 8.57 -8.45 5.04
CA ILE A 68 8.63 -8.70 6.49
C ILE A 68 10.05 -9.10 6.90
N VAL A 69 10.71 -9.97 6.14
CA VAL A 69 12.09 -10.38 6.42
C VAL A 69 13.04 -9.19 6.24
N ALA A 70 12.90 -8.43 5.15
CA ALA A 70 13.70 -7.23 4.91
C ALA A 70 13.55 -6.21 6.03
N ASP A 71 12.32 -5.92 6.48
CA ASP A 71 12.05 -5.03 7.61
C ASP A 71 12.74 -5.51 8.89
N LYS A 72 12.70 -6.82 9.17
CA LYS A 72 13.40 -7.39 10.33
C LYS A 72 14.93 -7.31 10.22
N LEU A 73 15.48 -7.51 9.03
CA LEU A 73 16.93 -7.40 8.78
C LEU A 73 17.41 -5.95 8.93
N LEU A 74 16.55 -4.98 8.64
CA LEU A 74 16.83 -3.54 8.80
C LEU A 74 16.60 -3.03 10.23
N GLY A 75 16.33 -3.93 11.19
CA GLY A 75 16.12 -3.59 12.61
C GLY A 75 14.65 -3.32 12.99
N GLY A 76 13.72 -3.48 12.05
CA GLY A 76 12.28 -3.38 12.29
C GLY A 76 11.68 -4.63 12.93
N ARG A 77 10.38 -4.56 13.27
CA ARG A 77 9.64 -5.66 13.91
C ARG A 77 8.85 -6.54 12.92
N GLY A 78 8.88 -6.20 11.63
CA GLY A 78 8.11 -6.86 10.57
C GLY A 78 6.76 -6.20 10.29
N ILE A 79 6.36 -5.17 11.05
CA ILE A 79 5.06 -4.50 10.91
C ILE A 79 5.06 -3.57 9.69
N ALA A 80 6.14 -2.82 9.48
CA ALA A 80 6.30 -1.96 8.31
C ALA A 80 6.44 -2.81 7.04
N GLY A 81 7.16 -3.93 7.14
CA GLY A 81 7.25 -4.91 6.06
C GLY A 81 5.89 -5.54 5.69
N ALA A 82 5.06 -5.84 6.69
CA ALA A 82 3.69 -6.30 6.47
C ALA A 82 2.82 -5.22 5.83
N ALA A 83 2.96 -3.95 6.24
CA ALA A 83 2.22 -2.84 5.63
C ALA A 83 2.64 -2.57 4.17
N ALA A 84 3.90 -2.84 3.82
CA ALA A 84 4.44 -2.66 2.48
C ALA A 84 4.12 -3.80 1.52
N SER A 85 3.43 -4.86 1.94
CA SER A 85 3.22 -6.07 1.11
C SER A 85 2.17 -5.92 0.00
N SER A 86 1.46 -4.80 -0.06
CA SER A 86 0.38 -4.59 -1.02
C SER A 86 0.92 -4.38 -2.43
N THR A 87 0.22 -4.92 -3.44
CA THR A 87 0.46 -4.56 -4.83
C THR A 87 0.10 -3.08 -5.02
N ALA A 88 0.95 -2.31 -5.70
CA ALA A 88 0.68 -0.91 -5.99
C ALA A 88 -0.39 -0.76 -7.10
N GLY A 89 -1.31 0.20 -6.97
CA GLY A 89 -2.37 0.42 -7.97
C GLY A 89 -1.87 0.78 -9.37
N ASN A 90 -0.66 1.34 -9.47
CA ASN A 90 0.01 1.63 -10.74
C ASN A 90 0.40 0.37 -11.55
N SER A 91 0.42 -0.80 -10.92
CA SER A 91 0.76 -2.08 -11.57
C SER A 91 -0.20 -2.44 -12.70
N THR A 92 -1.44 -1.96 -12.63
CA THR A 92 -2.48 -2.15 -13.66
C THR A 92 -2.08 -1.60 -15.03
N ALA A 93 -1.23 -0.57 -15.08
CA ALA A 93 -0.73 -0.01 -16.34
C ALA A 93 0.43 -0.80 -16.96
N VAL A 94 1.07 -1.70 -16.19
CA VAL A 94 2.30 -2.40 -16.59
C VAL A 94 2.09 -3.33 -17.79
N PRO A 95 1.04 -4.19 -17.87
CA PRO A 95 0.87 -5.08 -19.02
C PRO A 95 0.69 -4.32 -20.33
N LYS A 96 0.00 -3.18 -20.29
CA LYS A 96 -0.15 -2.28 -21.43
C LYS A 96 1.18 -1.65 -21.83
N ALA A 97 1.98 -1.20 -20.86
CA ALA A 97 3.32 -0.67 -21.13
C ALA A 97 4.23 -1.73 -21.77
N VAL A 98 4.16 -2.98 -21.31
CA VAL A 98 4.92 -4.10 -21.89
C VAL A 98 4.49 -4.37 -23.34
N ALA A 99 3.18 -4.38 -23.63
CA ALA A 99 2.70 -4.56 -25.00
C ALA A 99 3.04 -3.40 -25.95
N LEU A 100 3.24 -2.18 -25.42
CA LEU A 100 3.75 -1.07 -26.21
C LEU A 100 5.24 -1.22 -26.53
N ALA A 101 6.02 -1.84 -25.63
CA ALA A 101 7.43 -2.12 -25.85
C ALA A 101 7.66 -3.32 -26.77
N ASP A 102 6.83 -4.36 -26.66
CA ASP A 102 6.87 -5.56 -27.52
C ASP A 102 5.44 -5.95 -27.94
N PRO A 103 5.08 -5.76 -29.24
CA PRO A 103 3.76 -6.06 -29.77
C PRO A 103 3.35 -7.54 -29.67
N THR A 104 4.29 -8.47 -29.46
CA THR A 104 3.99 -9.89 -29.27
C THR A 104 3.06 -10.12 -28.08
N TYR A 105 3.11 -9.25 -27.07
CA TYR A 105 2.27 -9.31 -25.89
C TYR A 105 0.91 -8.59 -26.03
N ALA A 106 0.62 -7.97 -27.17
CA ALA A 106 -0.61 -7.22 -27.38
C ALA A 106 -1.88 -8.06 -27.18
N ALA A 107 -1.83 -9.34 -27.56
CA ALA A 107 -2.95 -10.27 -27.39
C ALA A 107 -3.20 -10.65 -25.91
N ILE A 108 -2.17 -10.64 -25.07
CA ILE A 108 -2.28 -11.07 -23.66
C ILE A 108 -2.40 -9.89 -22.67
N ALA A 109 -2.05 -8.66 -23.09
CA ALA A 109 -2.09 -7.49 -22.23
C ALA A 109 -3.48 -7.20 -21.62
N PRO A 110 -4.61 -7.38 -22.33
CA PRO A 110 -5.93 -7.15 -21.73
C PRO A 110 -6.20 -8.10 -20.56
N ILE A 111 -5.98 -9.42 -20.74
CA ILE A 111 -6.24 -10.40 -19.67
C ILE A 111 -5.26 -10.24 -18.50
N ALA A 112 -4.00 -9.90 -18.78
CA ALA A 112 -3.00 -9.62 -17.75
C ALA A 112 -3.35 -8.35 -16.94
N THR A 113 -3.85 -7.30 -17.59
CA THR A 113 -4.31 -6.07 -16.92
C THR A 113 -5.42 -6.39 -15.93
N VAL A 114 -6.42 -7.15 -16.37
CA VAL A 114 -7.55 -7.57 -15.54
C VAL A 114 -7.09 -8.40 -14.33
N GLN A 115 -6.17 -9.34 -14.53
CA GLN A 115 -5.61 -10.16 -13.44
C GLN A 115 -4.80 -9.35 -12.42
N VAL A 116 -3.99 -8.39 -12.89
CA VAL A 116 -3.20 -7.52 -12.02
C VAL A 116 -4.11 -6.56 -11.23
N THR A 117 -5.16 -6.03 -11.86
CA THR A 117 -6.19 -5.23 -11.16
C THR A 117 -6.87 -6.04 -10.05
N ALA A 118 -7.29 -7.28 -10.35
CA ALA A 118 -7.88 -8.17 -9.36
C ALA A 118 -6.90 -8.50 -8.22
N SER A 119 -5.63 -8.78 -8.53
CA SER A 119 -4.56 -9.01 -7.55
C SER A 119 -4.37 -7.80 -6.63
N PHE A 120 -4.32 -6.58 -7.19
CA PHE A 120 -4.25 -5.34 -6.42
C PHE A 120 -5.40 -5.23 -5.41
N VAL A 121 -6.66 -5.39 -5.86
CA VAL A 121 -7.83 -5.30 -4.97
C VAL A 121 -7.75 -6.33 -3.84
N VAL A 122 -7.37 -7.56 -4.15
CA VAL A 122 -7.20 -8.63 -3.15
C VAL A 122 -6.13 -8.25 -2.14
N THR A 123 -4.97 -7.77 -2.59
CA THR A 123 -3.89 -7.34 -1.67
C THR A 123 -4.25 -6.09 -0.87
N ALA A 124 -5.02 -5.16 -1.43
CA ALA A 124 -5.47 -3.96 -0.72
C ALA A 124 -6.39 -4.31 0.46
N LEU A 125 -7.19 -5.37 0.34
CA LEU A 125 -8.04 -5.88 1.42
C LEU A 125 -7.26 -6.72 2.44
N LEU A 126 -6.32 -7.56 1.97
CA LEU A 126 -5.61 -8.50 2.84
C LEU A 126 -4.40 -7.88 3.57
N THR A 127 -3.74 -6.89 2.98
CA THR A 127 -2.58 -6.22 3.59
C THR A 127 -2.89 -5.58 4.95
N PRO A 128 -3.97 -4.79 5.16
CA PRO A 128 -4.28 -4.26 6.48
C PRO A 128 -4.58 -5.38 7.50
N MET A 129 -5.20 -6.49 7.08
CA MET A 129 -5.40 -7.65 7.94
C MET A 129 -4.08 -8.30 8.35
N LEU A 130 -3.14 -8.45 7.40
CA LEU A 130 -1.80 -8.97 7.65
C LEU A 130 -1.02 -8.06 8.60
N THR A 131 -1.07 -6.74 8.39
CA THR A 131 -0.44 -5.74 9.25
C THR A 131 -1.01 -5.77 10.66
N ALA A 132 -2.34 -5.82 10.80
CA ALA A 132 -2.99 -5.92 12.10
C ALA A 132 -2.63 -7.22 12.83
N TRP A 133 -2.53 -8.34 12.10
CA TRP A 133 -2.08 -9.61 12.66
C TRP A 133 -0.62 -9.57 13.12
N MET A 134 0.28 -8.96 12.33
CA MET A 134 1.68 -8.80 12.69
C MET A 134 1.82 -7.89 13.92
N TYR A 135 1.07 -6.78 13.95
CA TYR A 135 1.03 -5.87 15.10
C TYR A 135 0.64 -6.60 16.38
N ARG A 136 -0.44 -7.40 16.33
CA ARG A 136 -0.91 -8.24 17.46
C ARG A 136 0.11 -9.30 17.87
N ARG A 137 0.84 -9.90 16.92
CA ARG A 137 1.90 -10.88 17.21
C ARG A 137 3.09 -10.25 17.92
N VAL A 138 3.45 -9.03 17.55
CA VAL A 138 4.61 -8.32 18.12
C VAL A 138 4.29 -7.72 19.50
N HIS A 139 3.07 -7.23 19.72
CA HIS A 139 2.68 -6.54 20.96
C HIS A 139 1.83 -7.38 21.93
N GLY A 140 1.53 -8.64 21.61
CA GLY A 140 0.66 -9.50 22.42
C GLY A 140 -0.81 -9.03 22.42
N LYS A 141 -1.67 -9.80 23.09
CA LYS A 141 -3.16 -9.72 23.11
C LYS A 141 -3.79 -8.41 23.64
N ALA A 142 -3.12 -7.25 23.58
CA ALA A 142 -3.63 -5.95 24.03
C ALA A 142 -4.46 -5.20 22.96
N ALA A 143 -4.34 -5.55 21.69
CA ALA A 143 -4.99 -4.83 20.58
C ALA A 143 -6.33 -5.47 20.12
N ALA A 144 -7.16 -5.91 21.06
CA ALA A 144 -8.47 -6.51 20.77
C ALA A 144 -9.60 -5.47 20.58
N SER A 145 -9.38 -4.18 20.85
CA SER A 145 -10.37 -3.14 20.58
C SER A 145 -10.05 -2.44 19.26
N GLY A 146 -11.01 -2.41 18.34
CA GLY A 146 -10.88 -1.76 17.05
C GLY A 146 -10.95 -0.25 17.16
N THR A 147 -9.82 0.40 17.47
CA THR A 147 -9.71 1.87 17.54
C THR A 147 -8.60 2.41 16.64
N VAL A 148 -8.33 1.77 15.49
CA VAL A 148 -7.48 2.40 14.45
C VAL A 148 -8.11 3.72 13.96
N GLY A 149 -9.42 3.88 14.12
CA GLY A 149 -10.14 5.14 13.86
C GLY A 149 -10.17 6.15 15.01
N GLU A 150 -9.84 5.76 16.24
CA GLU A 150 -10.01 6.62 17.43
C GLU A 150 -8.70 7.31 17.86
N GLU A 151 -7.54 6.70 17.58
CA GLU A 151 -6.23 7.36 17.78
C GLU A 151 -5.99 8.48 16.75
N LEU A 152 -6.62 8.40 15.58
CA LEU A 152 -6.64 9.50 14.58
C LEU A 152 -7.59 10.65 14.96
N ALA A 153 -8.47 10.45 15.95
CA ALA A 153 -9.44 11.42 16.42
C ALA A 153 -9.07 12.05 17.78
N ALA A 154 -8.01 11.58 18.43
CA ALA A 154 -7.53 12.16 19.67
C ALA A 154 -6.76 13.47 19.36
N PRO A 155 -7.15 14.62 19.94
CA PRO A 155 -6.36 15.83 19.81
C PRO A 155 -4.96 15.60 20.39
N PRO A 156 -3.91 16.19 19.79
CA PRO A 156 -2.55 16.04 20.28
C PRO A 156 -2.50 16.42 21.76
N PRO A 157 -1.77 15.66 22.62
CA PRO A 157 -1.64 16.01 24.02
C PRO A 157 -1.12 17.44 24.11
N ALA A 158 -1.87 18.30 24.82
CA ALA A 158 -1.48 19.67 25.06
C ALA A 158 -0.04 19.68 25.59
N ALA A 159 0.84 20.42 24.91
CA ALA A 159 2.20 20.63 25.35
C ALA A 159 2.14 21.23 26.77
N GLU A 160 2.37 20.39 27.77
CA GLU A 160 2.54 20.84 29.14
C GLU A 160 3.89 21.55 29.19
N THR A 161 3.82 22.87 29.22
CA THR A 161 4.93 23.77 29.48
C THR A 161 5.57 23.42 30.82
N ALA A 162 6.84 23.03 30.81
CA ALA A 162 7.77 23.15 31.93
C ALA A 162 9.20 23.28 31.40
#